data_AF-A0A559TLV6-F1
#
_entry.id   AF-A0A559TLV6-F1
#
_cell.length_a   1.000
_cell.length_b   1.000
_cell.length_c   1.000
_cell.angle_alpha   90.00
_cell.angle_beta   90.00
_cell.angle_gamma   90.00
#
_symmetry.space_group_name_H-M   'P 1'
#
loop_
_entity.id
_entity.type
_entity.pdbx_description
1 polymer ?
#
loop_
_entity_poly.entity_id
_entity_poly.type
_entity_poly.pdbx_seq_one_letter_code
_entity_poly.pdbx_strand_id
1 'polypeptide(L)'
;MSAESLTCAAGTGRTTASSITDVTEVTPTLPDDHNELISDLCGIVSDYPHGSPSATLGLLADDAADALDRIGTPQGRRERTGYTILLHTTCWYVAARVFSKSLFASYTQALEGLRATLDPASCTCPAGAHPTDVDGEYGVEAGVSMLSEAGRAVFAEEYELEGEELAAFDCEAFLAGLADGAAARMREAHKELFGGVDVSHLDVRFLRDDGGIDIVALQEAIRRSWEDNTGPVALWSARRWLAGQVRDEERIGLFLSLWMGIAQTYGGLPPSYARDLVAALDTIGPDASCEHPQHPWSATTHVQSRYEAVVHLYAPEDYPDTPVPVELSARELWECPAHYAELARGAREVVQQWRHMRGGEEDDW
;
A
#
# COMPACT_ATOMS: atom_id res chain seq x y z
N MET A 1 -74.21 32.86 -42.84
CA MET A 1 -74.79 34.19 -43.15
C MET A 1 -75.02 34.92 -41.84
N SER A 2 -74.87 36.24 -41.86
CA SER A 2 -74.97 37.19 -40.72
C SER A 2 -76.32 37.09 -39.97
N ALA A 3 -76.55 37.67 -38.78
CA ALA A 3 -75.84 38.71 -38.02
C ALA A 3 -76.22 38.61 -36.51
N GLU A 4 -75.79 39.45 -35.54
CA GLU A 4 -74.89 40.61 -35.50
C GLU A 4 -74.31 40.82 -34.08
N SER A 5 -73.54 41.89 -33.85
CA SER A 5 -72.97 42.30 -32.55
C SER A 5 -73.97 43.05 -31.65
N LEU A 6 -73.77 43.02 -30.32
CA LEU A 6 -73.86 44.23 -29.48
C LEU A 6 -73.17 44.07 -28.11
N THR A 7 -72.42 45.10 -27.73
CA THR A 7 -71.58 45.20 -26.53
C THR A 7 -72.29 45.94 -25.38
N CYS A 8 -71.95 45.61 -24.14
CA CYS A 8 -71.74 46.62 -23.07
C CYS A 8 -70.97 46.00 -21.89
N ALA A 9 -70.34 46.86 -21.08
CA ALA A 9 -69.21 46.49 -20.22
C ALA A 9 -69.38 46.89 -18.73
N ALA A 10 -68.34 46.57 -17.96
CA ALA A 10 -67.99 47.03 -16.61
C ALA A 10 -68.67 46.35 -15.40
N GLY A 11 -67.84 45.89 -14.45
CA GLY A 11 -68.29 45.31 -13.18
C GLY A 11 -67.24 44.47 -12.44
N THR A 12 -66.08 45.06 -12.12
CA THR A 12 -65.10 44.66 -11.06
C THR A 12 -65.42 43.39 -10.25
N GLY A 13 -64.57 42.37 -10.18
CA GLY A 13 -63.12 42.45 -9.94
C GLY A 13 -62.81 42.04 -8.49
N ARG A 14 -62.45 40.77 -8.27
CA ARG A 14 -61.91 40.29 -6.99
C ARG A 14 -60.81 39.25 -7.28
N THR A 15 -59.58 39.74 -7.31
CA THR A 15 -58.38 38.94 -7.54
C THR A 15 -58.16 38.00 -6.35
N THR A 16 -58.25 36.69 -6.57
CA THR A 16 -57.62 35.69 -5.69
C THR A 16 -56.29 35.31 -6.32
N ALA A 17 -55.20 35.83 -5.75
CA ALA A 17 -53.87 35.44 -6.16
C ALA A 17 -53.58 34.04 -5.61
N SER A 18 -53.59 33.03 -6.48
CA SER A 18 -52.87 31.78 -6.21
C SER A 18 -51.39 32.06 -6.36
N SER A 19 -50.75 32.42 -5.23
CA SER A 19 -49.30 32.44 -5.13
C SER A 19 -48.81 30.99 -5.08
N ILE A 20 -48.62 30.39 -6.25
CA ILE A 20 -47.69 29.27 -6.38
C ILE A 20 -46.30 29.89 -6.21
N THR A 21 -45.74 29.80 -5.01
CA THR A 21 -44.30 29.93 -4.83
C THR A 21 -43.68 28.71 -5.49
N ASP A 22 -43.26 28.92 -6.72
CA ASP A 22 -42.28 28.09 -7.42
C ASP A 22 -40.98 28.17 -6.63
N VAL A 23 -40.85 27.29 -5.63
CA VAL A 23 -39.58 27.06 -4.95
C VAL A 23 -38.75 26.33 -5.97
N THR A 24 -37.79 27.05 -6.58
CA THR A 24 -36.80 26.41 -7.44
C THR A 24 -36.09 25.36 -6.60
N GLU A 25 -36.44 24.10 -6.85
CA GLU A 25 -35.89 22.95 -6.14
C GLU A 25 -34.43 22.82 -6.61
N VAL A 26 -33.53 23.46 -5.85
CA VAL A 26 -32.10 23.39 -6.12
C VAL A 26 -31.67 21.98 -5.68
N THR A 27 -31.55 21.08 -6.66
CA THR A 27 -30.91 19.78 -6.46
C THR A 27 -29.60 20.02 -5.70
N PRO A 28 -29.38 19.36 -4.55
CA PRO A 28 -28.16 19.54 -3.80
C PRO A 28 -26.97 19.11 -4.68
N THR A 29 -25.85 19.81 -4.55
CA THR A 29 -24.62 19.51 -5.30
C THR A 29 -23.47 19.30 -4.32
N LEU A 30 -22.68 18.25 -4.53
CA LEU A 30 -21.42 18.06 -3.82
C LEU A 30 -20.48 19.27 -4.10
N PRO A 31 -19.80 19.81 -3.08
CA PRO A 31 -18.76 20.82 -3.28
C PRO A 31 -17.65 20.31 -4.21
N ASP A 32 -17.02 21.20 -4.99
CA ASP A 32 -15.94 20.81 -5.91
C ASP A 32 -14.79 20.08 -5.17
N ASP A 33 -14.39 20.60 -4.00
CA ASP A 33 -13.38 19.99 -3.12
C ASP A 33 -13.74 18.55 -2.68
N HIS A 34 -15.03 18.23 -2.52
CA HIS A 34 -15.49 16.87 -2.22
C HIS A 34 -15.37 15.95 -3.45
N ASN A 35 -15.67 16.45 -4.65
CA ASN A 35 -15.54 15.68 -5.89
C ASN A 35 -14.08 15.35 -6.20
N GLU A 36 -13.15 16.29 -5.96
CA GLU A 36 -11.71 16.06 -6.07
C GLU A 36 -11.23 15.02 -5.04
N LEU A 37 -11.66 15.13 -3.77
CA LEU A 37 -11.32 14.16 -2.73
C LEU A 37 -11.86 12.75 -3.02
N ILE A 38 -13.09 12.62 -3.54
CA ILE A 38 -13.65 11.34 -3.99
C ILE A 38 -12.79 10.77 -5.12
N SER A 39 -12.47 11.57 -6.16
CA SER A 39 -11.65 11.11 -7.29
C SER A 39 -10.28 10.59 -6.85
N ASP A 40 -9.58 11.32 -5.98
CA ASP A 40 -8.25 10.94 -5.49
C ASP A 40 -8.30 9.68 -4.62
N LEU A 41 -9.25 9.61 -3.68
CA LEU A 41 -9.39 8.46 -2.80
C LEU A 41 -9.90 7.21 -3.53
N CYS A 42 -10.82 7.34 -4.50
CA CYS A 42 -11.23 6.25 -5.38
C CYS A 42 -10.04 5.71 -6.19
N GLY A 43 -9.22 6.60 -6.77
CA GLY A 43 -7.97 6.20 -7.43
C GLY A 43 -7.05 5.40 -6.51
N ILE A 44 -6.91 5.81 -5.24
CA ILE A 44 -6.11 5.07 -4.24
C ILE A 44 -6.72 3.70 -3.93
N VAL A 45 -8.01 3.61 -3.58
CA VAL A 45 -8.63 2.33 -3.18
C VAL A 45 -8.85 1.35 -4.35
N SER A 46 -8.74 1.83 -5.59
CA SER A 46 -8.69 1.02 -6.81
C SER A 46 -7.27 0.70 -7.30
N ASP A 47 -6.23 1.07 -6.54
CA ASP A 47 -4.80 0.87 -6.85
C ASP A 47 -4.27 1.60 -8.12
N TYR A 48 -4.98 2.65 -8.54
CA TYR A 48 -4.62 3.55 -9.64
C TYR A 48 -4.59 5.02 -9.17
N PRO A 49 -3.74 5.38 -8.19
CA PRO A 49 -3.75 6.71 -7.60
C PRO A 49 -3.33 7.80 -8.59
N HIS A 50 -3.98 8.96 -8.46
CA HIS A 50 -3.51 10.20 -9.04
C HIS A 50 -2.64 10.94 -8.00
N GLY A 51 -1.44 11.38 -8.40
CA GLY A 51 -0.53 12.10 -7.49
C GLY A 51 0.19 11.20 -6.47
N SER A 52 0.19 11.61 -5.20
CA SER A 52 0.98 11.00 -4.12
C SER A 52 0.07 10.45 -3.01
N PRO A 53 -0.15 9.12 -2.94
CA PRO A 53 -1.00 8.51 -1.91
C PRO A 53 -0.57 8.87 -0.50
N SER A 54 0.74 8.90 -0.22
CA SER A 54 1.24 9.22 1.13
C SER A 54 0.90 10.65 1.57
N ALA A 55 0.76 11.60 0.62
CA ALA A 55 0.36 12.96 0.93
C ALA A 55 -1.15 13.06 1.17
N THR A 56 -1.98 12.54 0.26
CA THR A 56 -3.44 12.55 0.37
C THR A 56 -3.92 11.81 1.62
N LEU A 57 -3.37 10.62 1.89
CA LEU A 57 -3.71 9.83 3.07
C LEU A 57 -3.14 10.44 4.37
N GLY A 58 -2.02 11.16 4.30
CA GLY A 58 -1.48 11.93 5.43
C GLY A 58 -2.43 13.04 5.85
N LEU A 59 -2.85 13.88 4.90
CA LEU A 59 -3.85 14.93 5.12
C LEU A 59 -5.16 14.38 5.68
N LEU A 60 -5.65 13.25 5.14
CA LEU A 60 -6.85 12.57 5.64
C LEU A 60 -6.73 12.16 7.13
N ALA A 61 -5.56 11.70 7.56
CA ALA A 61 -5.32 11.32 8.95
C ALA A 61 -5.18 12.53 9.88
N ASP A 62 -4.54 13.61 9.41
CA ASP A 62 -4.38 14.86 10.15
C ASP A 62 -5.74 15.58 10.32
N ASP A 63 -6.53 15.70 9.24
CA ASP A 63 -7.90 16.26 9.28
C ASP A 63 -8.82 15.49 10.23
N ALA A 64 -8.71 14.15 10.24
CA ALA A 64 -9.45 13.28 11.14
C ALA A 64 -9.05 13.46 12.61
N ALA A 65 -7.78 13.75 12.88
CA ALA A 65 -7.31 14.09 14.22
C ALA A 65 -7.82 15.47 14.67
N ASP A 66 -7.76 16.48 13.79
CA ASP A 66 -8.28 17.84 14.04
C ASP A 66 -9.81 17.86 14.26
N ALA A 67 -10.55 16.90 13.70
CA ALA A 67 -11.99 16.75 13.93
C ALA A 67 -12.34 16.38 15.38
N LEU A 68 -11.42 15.74 16.12
CA LEU A 68 -11.65 15.31 17.51
C LEU A 68 -11.88 16.50 18.45
N ASP A 69 -11.16 17.61 18.25
CA ASP A 69 -11.28 18.83 19.06
C ASP A 69 -12.67 19.48 18.97
N ARG A 70 -13.44 19.18 17.91
CA ARG A 70 -14.75 19.75 17.61
C ARG A 70 -15.92 18.76 17.74
N ILE A 71 -15.68 17.56 18.28
CA ILE A 71 -16.69 16.48 18.39
C ILE A 71 -18.00 16.85 19.10
N GLY A 72 -17.98 17.81 20.03
CA GLY A 72 -19.19 18.31 20.69
C GLY A 72 -20.16 19.05 19.76
N THR A 73 -19.71 19.47 18.57
CA THR A 73 -20.48 20.25 17.60
C THR A 73 -21.25 19.36 16.61
N PRO A 74 -22.31 19.86 15.94
CA PRO A 74 -22.96 19.13 14.84
C PRO A 74 -22.00 18.80 13.68
N GLN A 75 -21.05 19.68 13.40
CA GLN A 75 -20.01 19.47 12.38
C GLN A 75 -19.08 18.31 12.79
N GLY A 76 -18.48 18.38 14.00
CA GLY A 76 -17.57 17.35 14.50
C GLY A 76 -18.18 15.96 14.57
N ARG A 77 -19.50 15.84 14.83
CA ARG A 77 -20.18 14.54 14.77
C ARG A 77 -20.28 13.97 13.35
N ARG A 78 -20.54 14.82 12.35
CA ARG A 78 -20.53 14.40 10.92
C ARG A 78 -19.14 14.02 10.45
N GLU A 79 -18.15 14.84 10.82
CA GLU A 79 -16.73 14.58 10.54
C GLU A 79 -16.28 13.27 11.18
N ARG A 80 -16.66 12.97 12.43
CA ARG A 80 -16.41 11.66 13.06
C ARG A 80 -16.93 10.51 12.20
N THR A 81 -18.17 10.59 11.73
CA THR A 81 -18.76 9.56 10.85
C THR A 81 -17.96 9.42 9.56
N GLY A 82 -17.75 10.52 8.83
CA GLY A 82 -17.05 10.51 7.54
C GLY A 82 -15.60 10.03 7.66
N TYR A 83 -14.79 10.62 8.55
CA TYR A 83 -13.39 10.22 8.73
C TYR A 83 -13.23 8.79 9.26
N THR A 84 -14.14 8.28 10.10
CA THR A 84 -14.08 6.87 10.53
C THR A 84 -14.27 5.92 9.34
N ILE A 85 -15.22 6.24 8.45
CA ILE A 85 -15.45 5.48 7.22
C ILE A 85 -14.22 5.60 6.31
N LEU A 86 -13.77 6.82 6.00
CA LEU A 86 -12.65 7.05 5.09
C LEU A 86 -11.37 6.35 5.55
N LEU A 87 -10.99 6.48 6.83
CA LEU A 87 -9.81 5.80 7.36
C LEU A 87 -9.95 4.28 7.35
N HIS A 88 -11.17 3.73 7.53
CA HIS A 88 -11.41 2.31 7.38
C HIS A 88 -11.23 1.86 5.92
N THR A 89 -11.92 2.52 4.99
CA THR A 89 -11.91 2.19 3.57
C THR A 89 -10.52 2.33 2.95
N THR A 90 -9.68 3.29 3.39
CA THR A 90 -8.32 3.48 2.88
C THR A 90 -7.23 2.68 3.62
N CYS A 91 -7.50 2.12 4.81
CA CYS A 91 -6.45 1.49 5.62
C CYS A 91 -5.76 0.32 4.91
N TRP A 92 -6.48 -0.41 4.04
CA TRP A 92 -5.90 -1.53 3.28
C TRP A 92 -4.73 -1.04 2.40
N TYR A 93 -4.86 0.16 1.81
CA TYR A 93 -3.84 0.72 0.92
C TYR A 93 -2.60 1.09 1.71
N VAL A 94 -2.76 1.81 2.83
CA VAL A 94 -1.63 2.11 3.73
C VAL A 94 -0.96 0.80 4.19
N ALA A 95 -1.76 -0.18 4.60
CA ALA A 95 -1.32 -1.48 5.08
C ALA A 95 -0.59 -2.36 4.05
N ALA A 96 -0.77 -2.13 2.75
CA ALA A 96 -0.20 -2.97 1.69
C ALA A 96 0.77 -2.23 0.74
N ARG A 97 0.69 -0.90 0.65
CA ARG A 97 1.30 -0.10 -0.43
C ARG A 97 2.19 1.05 0.05
N VAL A 98 2.14 1.44 1.33
CA VAL A 98 2.91 2.57 1.86
C VAL A 98 3.86 2.12 2.97
N PHE A 99 5.14 2.49 2.88
CA PHE A 99 6.18 2.08 3.83
C PHE A 99 6.68 3.25 4.70
N SER A 100 5.74 4.06 5.22
CA SER A 100 6.01 5.19 6.14
C SER A 100 5.58 4.85 7.57
N LYS A 101 6.50 4.81 8.55
CA LYS A 101 6.11 4.59 9.96
C LYS A 101 5.30 5.76 10.53
N SER A 102 5.61 6.99 10.10
CA SER A 102 4.89 8.21 10.48
C SER A 102 3.41 8.16 10.04
N LEU A 103 3.11 7.78 8.79
CA LEU A 103 1.72 7.63 8.33
C LEU A 103 0.96 6.54 9.09
N PHE A 104 1.61 5.41 9.39
CA PHE A 104 1.03 4.35 10.23
C PHE A 104 0.69 4.84 11.64
N ALA A 105 1.53 5.70 12.22
CA ALA A 105 1.28 6.31 13.51
C ALA A 105 0.09 7.28 13.45
N SER A 106 0.02 8.18 12.45
CA SER A 106 -1.11 9.09 12.27
C SER A 106 -2.44 8.34 12.07
N TYR A 107 -2.48 7.31 11.20
CA TYR A 107 -3.66 6.46 11.02
C TYR A 107 -4.09 5.80 12.33
N THR A 108 -3.15 5.20 13.06
CA THR A 108 -3.46 4.52 14.33
C THR A 108 -3.98 5.51 15.38
N GLN A 109 -3.35 6.68 15.49
CA GLN A 109 -3.76 7.73 16.42
C GLN A 109 -5.16 8.29 16.09
N ALA A 110 -5.44 8.59 14.82
CA ALA A 110 -6.74 9.08 14.40
C ALA A 110 -7.84 8.03 14.63
N LEU A 111 -7.60 6.77 14.24
CA LEU A 111 -8.53 5.66 14.47
C LEU A 111 -8.81 5.41 15.96
N GLU A 112 -7.77 5.36 16.80
CA GLU A 112 -7.93 5.17 18.25
C GLU A 112 -8.59 6.37 18.93
N GLY A 113 -8.30 7.60 18.46
CA GLY A 113 -8.96 8.83 18.91
C GLY A 113 -10.45 8.85 18.58
N LEU A 114 -10.82 8.60 17.32
CA LEU A 114 -12.22 8.47 16.88
C LEU A 114 -12.93 7.37 17.67
N ARG A 115 -12.28 6.20 17.82
CA ARG A 115 -12.80 5.05 18.57
C ARG A 115 -13.11 5.35 20.03
N ALA A 116 -12.32 6.21 20.67
CA ALA A 116 -12.54 6.64 22.06
C ALA A 116 -13.76 7.55 22.24
N THR A 117 -14.31 8.13 21.17
CA THR A 117 -15.52 8.98 21.20
C THR A 117 -16.83 8.22 20.95
N LEU A 118 -16.78 6.89 20.79
CA LEU A 118 -17.91 6.05 20.38
C LEU A 118 -18.31 5.08 21.50
N ASP A 119 -19.61 5.00 21.80
CA ASP A 119 -20.21 3.98 22.68
C ASP A 119 -20.93 2.89 21.88
N PRO A 120 -20.33 1.70 21.68
CA PRO A 120 -20.97 0.59 20.97
C PRO A 120 -22.22 0.04 21.68
N ALA A 121 -22.41 0.31 22.98
CA ALA A 121 -23.59 -0.14 23.72
C ALA A 121 -24.82 0.74 23.45
N SER A 122 -24.65 1.88 22.78
CA SER A 122 -25.73 2.83 22.43
C SER A 122 -26.56 2.41 21.21
N CYS A 123 -26.16 1.37 20.48
CA CYS A 123 -26.83 0.93 19.25
C CYS A 123 -28.27 0.45 19.50
N THR A 124 -29.20 1.04 18.74
CA THR A 124 -30.62 0.63 18.67
C THR A 124 -31.04 0.15 17.28
N CYS A 125 -30.12 0.05 16.32
CA CYS A 125 -30.41 -0.36 14.95
C CYS A 125 -30.90 -1.83 14.89
N PRO A 126 -31.85 -2.17 14.01
CA PRO A 126 -32.22 -3.56 13.76
C PRO A 126 -31.03 -4.41 13.28
N ALA A 127 -31.08 -5.72 13.54
CA ALA A 127 -30.05 -6.63 13.05
C ALA A 127 -30.01 -6.62 11.51
N GLY A 128 -28.83 -6.30 10.94
CA GLY A 128 -28.63 -6.16 9.49
C GLY A 128 -28.97 -4.78 8.92
N ALA A 129 -29.30 -3.78 9.75
CA ALA A 129 -29.57 -2.41 9.29
C ALA A 129 -28.32 -1.51 9.19
N HIS A 130 -27.14 -1.98 9.59
CA HIS A 130 -25.89 -1.25 9.35
C HIS A 130 -25.45 -1.44 7.88
N PRO A 131 -24.84 -0.43 7.25
CA PRO A 131 -24.25 -0.57 5.92
C PRO A 131 -23.29 -1.76 5.83
N THR A 132 -23.40 -2.52 4.75
CA THR A 132 -22.42 -3.56 4.36
C THR A 132 -21.48 -3.03 3.29
N ASP A 133 -20.38 -3.74 3.04
CA ASP A 133 -19.50 -3.51 1.89
C ASP A 133 -19.00 -2.05 1.80
N VAL A 134 -18.71 -1.44 2.96
CA VAL A 134 -18.11 -0.10 3.07
C VAL A 134 -16.59 -0.16 2.86
N ASP A 135 -16.21 -0.83 1.78
CA ASP A 135 -14.88 -0.87 1.21
C ASP A 135 -14.88 -0.27 -0.21
N GLY A 136 -13.70 -0.19 -0.83
CA GLY A 136 -13.54 0.35 -2.18
C GLY A 136 -14.13 1.75 -2.39
N GLU A 137 -14.64 2.00 -3.60
CA GLU A 137 -15.12 3.32 -4.04
C GLU A 137 -16.42 3.73 -3.31
N TYR A 138 -17.32 2.79 -3.01
CA TYR A 138 -18.54 3.06 -2.24
C TYR A 138 -18.23 3.58 -0.82
N GLY A 139 -17.25 2.97 -0.14
CA GLY A 139 -16.80 3.47 1.16
C GLY A 139 -16.19 4.88 1.10
N VAL A 140 -15.52 5.23 0.00
CA VAL A 140 -14.99 6.58 -0.24
C VAL A 140 -16.12 7.58 -0.43
N GLU A 141 -17.05 7.31 -1.34
CA GLU A 141 -18.20 8.19 -1.63
C GLU A 141 -19.07 8.42 -0.39
N ALA A 142 -19.38 7.35 0.35
CA ALA A 142 -20.09 7.44 1.62
C ALA A 142 -19.32 8.30 2.63
N GLY A 143 -18.03 8.01 2.83
CA GLY A 143 -17.19 8.71 3.79
C GLY A 143 -17.07 10.21 3.52
N VAL A 144 -16.80 10.62 2.28
CA VAL A 144 -16.71 12.05 1.89
C VAL A 144 -18.08 12.72 1.98
N SER A 145 -19.14 12.03 1.57
CA SER A 145 -20.51 12.56 1.64
C SER A 145 -20.95 12.81 3.09
N MET A 146 -20.58 11.93 4.03
CA MET A 146 -20.95 12.07 5.44
C MET A 146 -20.35 13.30 6.14
N LEU A 147 -19.30 13.93 5.59
CA LEU A 147 -18.64 15.11 6.17
C LEU A 147 -19.55 16.36 6.21
N SER A 148 -20.48 16.51 5.26
CA SER A 148 -21.34 17.71 5.14
C SER A 148 -22.83 17.38 5.04
N GLU A 149 -23.70 18.34 5.38
CA GLU A 149 -25.16 18.17 5.24
C GLU A 149 -25.57 18.11 3.76
N ALA A 150 -24.90 18.85 2.88
CA ALA A 150 -25.13 18.82 1.45
C ALA A 150 -24.70 17.47 0.84
N GLY A 151 -23.51 16.97 1.19
CA GLY A 151 -23.03 15.66 0.73
C GLY A 151 -23.96 14.52 1.16
N ARG A 152 -24.42 14.53 2.41
CA ARG A 152 -25.42 13.57 2.91
C ARG A 152 -26.74 13.60 2.13
N ALA A 153 -27.21 14.78 1.73
CA ALA A 153 -28.42 14.92 0.93
C ALA A 153 -28.24 14.33 -0.48
N VAL A 154 -27.12 14.63 -1.15
CA VAL A 154 -26.78 14.07 -2.47
C VAL A 154 -26.68 12.54 -2.40
N PHE A 155 -25.90 12.01 -1.44
CA PHE A 155 -25.68 10.58 -1.29
C PHE A 155 -26.99 9.81 -0.99
N ALA A 156 -27.89 10.38 -0.18
CA ALA A 156 -29.19 9.78 0.07
C ALA A 156 -30.12 9.82 -1.16
N GLU A 157 -30.04 10.87 -1.99
CA GLU A 157 -30.79 10.96 -3.26
C GLU A 157 -30.26 9.97 -4.30
N GLU A 158 -28.93 9.87 -4.45
CA GLU A 158 -28.26 9.01 -5.43
C GLU A 158 -28.40 7.51 -5.13
N TYR A 159 -28.30 7.13 -3.84
CA TYR A 159 -28.42 5.74 -3.39
C TYR A 159 -29.83 5.36 -2.90
N GLU A 160 -30.84 6.22 -3.15
CA GLU A 160 -32.25 6.04 -2.77
C GLU A 160 -32.48 5.71 -1.26
N LEU A 161 -31.62 6.22 -0.38
CA LEU A 161 -31.59 5.85 1.05
C LEU A 161 -32.71 6.54 1.86
N GLU A 162 -33.47 5.75 2.61
CA GLU A 162 -34.43 6.28 3.58
C GLU A 162 -33.74 6.79 4.87
N GLY A 163 -34.46 7.60 5.65
CA GLY A 163 -33.91 8.27 6.83
C GLY A 163 -33.38 7.34 7.93
N GLU A 164 -33.86 6.10 8.02
CA GLU A 164 -33.33 5.08 8.94
C GLU A 164 -32.02 4.47 8.45
N GLU A 165 -31.85 4.31 7.13
CA GLU A 165 -30.65 3.78 6.49
C GLU A 165 -29.52 4.81 6.52
N LEU A 166 -29.82 6.07 6.20
CA LEU A 166 -28.86 7.18 6.34
C LEU A 166 -28.44 7.37 7.81
N ALA A 167 -29.35 7.21 8.76
CA ALA A 167 -29.02 7.28 10.19
C ALA A 167 -28.16 6.10 10.68
N ALA A 168 -28.17 4.96 10.00
CA ALA A 168 -27.34 3.81 10.37
C ALA A 168 -25.84 4.07 10.17
N PHE A 169 -25.45 4.98 9.26
CA PHE A 169 -24.06 5.44 9.13
C PHE A 169 -23.56 6.16 10.40
N ASP A 170 -24.43 6.88 11.13
CA ASP A 170 -24.08 7.56 12.38
C ASP A 170 -24.12 6.63 13.61
N CYS A 171 -24.46 5.34 13.45
CA CYS A 171 -24.54 4.39 14.55
C CYS A 171 -23.16 4.16 15.19
N GLU A 172 -23.05 4.43 16.49
CA GLU A 172 -21.75 4.39 17.16
C GLU A 172 -21.14 2.98 17.25
N ALA A 173 -21.96 1.93 17.26
CA ALA A 173 -21.46 0.55 17.20
C ALA A 173 -20.93 0.15 15.82
N PHE A 174 -21.55 0.67 14.75
CA PHE A 174 -21.08 0.47 13.39
C PHE A 174 -19.70 1.14 13.21
N LEU A 175 -19.62 2.44 13.52
CA LEU A 175 -18.39 3.21 13.44
C LEU A 175 -17.28 2.64 14.34
N ALA A 176 -17.62 2.17 15.55
CA ALA A 176 -16.64 1.54 16.44
C ALA A 176 -16.10 0.23 15.85
N GLY A 177 -16.94 -0.56 15.19
CA GLY A 177 -16.52 -1.77 14.48
C GLY A 177 -15.57 -1.47 13.31
N LEU A 178 -15.86 -0.43 12.52
CA LEU A 178 -14.96 0.02 11.44
C LEU A 178 -13.60 0.45 11.99
N ALA A 179 -13.60 1.27 13.06
CA ALA A 179 -12.39 1.79 13.69
C ALA A 179 -11.56 0.68 14.36
N ASP A 180 -12.20 -0.24 15.11
CA ASP A 180 -11.53 -1.37 15.75
C ASP A 180 -10.90 -2.32 14.69
N GLY A 181 -11.60 -2.58 13.58
CA GLY A 181 -11.10 -3.39 12.46
C GLY A 181 -9.92 -2.74 11.73
N ALA A 182 -10.04 -1.46 11.40
CA ALA A 182 -8.98 -0.71 10.74
C ALA A 182 -7.72 -0.59 11.63
N ALA A 183 -7.89 -0.26 12.92
CA ALA A 183 -6.78 -0.18 13.85
C ALA A 183 -6.12 -1.55 14.09
N ALA A 184 -6.88 -2.65 14.08
CA ALA A 184 -6.31 -4.00 14.11
C ALA A 184 -5.44 -4.27 12.87
N ARG A 185 -5.95 -3.97 11.65
CA ARG A 185 -5.21 -4.14 10.40
C ARG A 185 -3.94 -3.28 10.35
N MET A 186 -3.99 -2.03 10.82
CA MET A 186 -2.82 -1.16 10.87
C MET A 186 -1.73 -1.69 11.81
N ARG A 187 -2.09 -2.20 12.99
CA ARG A 187 -1.12 -2.79 13.93
C ARG A 187 -0.50 -4.09 13.40
N GLU A 188 -1.28 -4.92 12.70
CA GLU A 188 -0.79 -6.12 12.03
C GLU A 188 0.18 -5.77 10.90
N ALA A 189 -0.23 -4.92 9.96
CA ALA A 189 0.61 -4.49 8.85
C ALA A 189 1.89 -3.78 9.31
N HIS A 190 1.83 -2.96 10.37
CA HIS A 190 3.05 -2.36 10.93
C HIS A 190 4.06 -3.43 11.39
N LYS A 191 3.57 -4.52 12.01
CA LYS A 191 4.41 -5.64 12.43
C LYS A 191 4.96 -6.42 11.24
N GLU A 192 4.17 -6.61 10.18
CA GLU A 192 4.59 -7.28 8.94
C GLU A 192 5.66 -6.46 8.19
N LEU A 193 5.44 -5.15 8.02
CA LEU A 193 6.27 -4.27 7.21
C LEU A 193 7.53 -3.78 7.94
N PHE A 194 7.48 -3.54 9.26
CA PHE A 194 8.59 -2.94 10.02
C PHE A 194 9.13 -3.83 11.16
N GLY A 195 8.47 -4.94 11.47
CA GLY A 195 8.91 -5.90 12.48
C GLY A 195 10.14 -6.71 12.06
N GLY A 196 10.53 -7.64 12.92
CA GLY A 196 11.59 -8.62 12.62
C GLY A 196 11.00 -9.89 12.01
N VAL A 197 11.49 -10.28 10.83
CA VAL A 197 11.17 -11.58 10.19
C VAL A 197 12.08 -12.67 10.74
N ASP A 198 11.53 -13.84 11.09
CA ASP A 198 12.31 -15.02 11.44
C ASP A 198 12.62 -15.88 10.21
N VAL A 199 13.91 -16.03 9.91
CA VAL A 199 14.45 -16.84 8.82
C VAL A 199 15.34 -17.98 9.33
N SER A 200 15.39 -18.22 10.65
CA SER A 200 16.24 -19.26 11.26
C SER A 200 15.92 -20.68 10.75
N HIS A 201 14.65 -20.93 10.40
CA HIS A 201 14.20 -22.18 9.80
C HIS A 201 14.89 -22.53 8.45
N LEU A 202 15.50 -21.54 7.78
CA LEU A 202 16.26 -21.75 6.54
C LEU A 202 17.65 -22.34 6.79
N ASP A 203 18.19 -22.30 8.02
CA ASP A 203 19.45 -22.98 8.36
C ASP A 203 19.36 -24.49 8.11
N VAL A 204 18.23 -25.11 8.48
CA VAL A 204 17.95 -26.54 8.25
C VAL A 204 17.83 -26.89 6.76
N ARG A 205 17.60 -25.90 5.88
CA ARG A 205 17.46 -26.08 4.43
C ARG A 205 18.75 -25.85 3.65
N PHE A 206 19.62 -24.96 4.12
CA PHE A 206 20.77 -24.46 3.36
C PHE A 206 22.12 -24.62 4.05
N LEU A 207 22.17 -25.07 5.30
CA LEU A 207 23.44 -25.44 5.94
C LEU A 207 23.67 -26.94 5.84
N ARG A 208 24.90 -27.28 5.48
CA ARG A 208 25.43 -28.65 5.49
C ARG A 208 26.00 -28.96 6.87
N ASP A 209 26.19 -30.24 7.18
CA ASP A 209 26.69 -30.71 8.47
C ASP A 209 28.09 -30.17 8.83
N ASP A 210 28.89 -29.76 7.84
CA ASP A 210 30.20 -29.13 8.03
C ASP A 210 30.12 -27.61 8.30
N GLY A 211 28.91 -27.04 8.33
CA GLY A 211 28.64 -25.62 8.47
C GLY A 211 28.78 -24.81 7.18
N GLY A 212 29.03 -25.45 6.03
CA GLY A 212 29.03 -24.80 4.73
C GLY A 212 27.63 -24.54 4.18
N ILE A 213 27.53 -23.62 3.23
CA ILE A 213 26.26 -23.19 2.60
C ILE A 213 26.02 -23.99 1.31
N ASP A 214 24.81 -24.55 1.18
CA ASP A 214 24.34 -25.14 -0.07
C ASP A 214 23.85 -24.07 -1.05
N ILE A 215 24.81 -23.50 -1.77
CA ILE A 215 24.56 -22.46 -2.78
C ILE A 215 23.63 -22.96 -3.90
N VAL A 216 23.72 -24.23 -4.31
CA VAL A 216 22.83 -24.76 -5.37
C VAL A 216 21.39 -24.83 -4.87
N ALA A 217 21.15 -25.33 -3.67
CA ALA A 217 19.83 -25.34 -3.05
C ALA A 217 19.29 -23.91 -2.80
N LEU A 218 20.17 -22.97 -2.43
CA LEU A 218 19.84 -21.56 -2.23
C LEU A 218 19.41 -20.89 -3.54
N GLN A 219 20.12 -21.14 -4.63
CA GLN A 219 19.84 -20.63 -5.97
C GLN A 219 18.55 -21.25 -6.55
N GLU A 220 18.30 -22.55 -6.33
CA GLU A 220 17.02 -23.18 -6.70
C GLU A 220 15.83 -22.65 -5.88
N ALA A 221 16.03 -22.30 -4.61
CA ALA A 221 14.98 -21.75 -3.77
C ALA A 221 14.54 -20.36 -4.25
N ILE A 222 15.49 -19.50 -4.61
CA ILE A 222 15.20 -18.13 -5.06
C ILE A 222 14.80 -18.02 -6.54
N ARG A 223 15.15 -19.01 -7.38
CA ARG A 223 14.68 -19.09 -8.77
C ARG A 223 13.18 -19.36 -8.88
N ARG A 224 12.56 -19.93 -7.85
CA ARG A 224 11.12 -20.19 -7.81
C ARG A 224 10.39 -18.89 -7.51
N SER A 225 9.75 -18.32 -8.54
CA SER A 225 9.06 -17.02 -8.53
C SER A 225 7.76 -16.97 -7.70
N TRP A 226 7.72 -17.66 -6.56
CA TRP A 226 6.68 -17.50 -5.56
C TRP A 226 7.16 -16.49 -4.52
N GLU A 227 6.38 -15.42 -4.37
CA GLU A 227 6.70 -14.23 -3.57
C GLU A 227 7.08 -14.60 -2.12
N ASP A 228 6.52 -15.69 -1.60
CA ASP A 228 6.78 -16.25 -0.27
C ASP A 228 8.22 -16.75 -0.01
N ASN A 229 9.01 -17.10 -1.03
CA ASN A 229 10.39 -17.60 -0.82
C ASN A 229 11.48 -16.56 -1.09
N THR A 230 11.29 -15.67 -2.08
CA THR A 230 12.34 -14.75 -2.54
C THR A 230 12.81 -13.80 -1.44
N GLY A 231 11.88 -13.18 -0.71
CA GLY A 231 12.20 -12.28 0.41
C GLY A 231 12.95 -13.00 1.54
N PRO A 232 12.41 -14.08 2.13
CA PRO A 232 13.08 -14.83 3.20
C PRO A 232 14.48 -15.37 2.84
N VAL A 233 14.67 -15.89 1.62
CA VAL A 233 15.97 -16.41 1.16
C VAL A 233 17.01 -15.29 1.02
N ALA A 234 16.61 -14.14 0.47
CA ALA A 234 17.51 -12.99 0.33
C ALA A 234 17.87 -12.35 1.67
N LEU A 235 16.90 -12.27 2.59
CA LEU A 235 17.11 -11.79 3.97
C LEU A 235 18.05 -12.71 4.77
N TRP A 236 17.87 -14.03 4.67
CA TRP A 236 18.80 -14.99 5.26
C TRP A 236 20.21 -14.82 4.71
N SER A 237 20.33 -14.63 3.39
CA SER A 237 21.61 -14.38 2.72
C SER A 237 22.30 -13.12 3.23
N ALA A 238 21.54 -12.02 3.39
CA ALA A 238 22.00 -10.76 3.96
C ALA A 238 22.51 -10.88 5.40
N ARG A 239 21.76 -11.59 6.26
CA ARG A 239 22.14 -11.76 7.66
C ARG A 239 23.41 -12.58 7.84
N ARG A 240 23.60 -13.65 7.07
CA ARG A 240 24.86 -14.41 7.09
C ARG A 240 26.05 -13.60 6.61
N TRP A 241 25.85 -12.83 5.54
CA TRP A 241 26.85 -11.92 5.02
C TRP A 241 27.28 -10.90 6.07
N LEU A 242 26.32 -10.21 6.71
CA LEU A 242 26.56 -9.23 7.78
C LEU A 242 27.21 -9.86 9.03
N ALA A 243 26.85 -11.09 9.37
CA ALA A 243 27.45 -11.83 10.48
C ALA A 243 28.87 -12.37 10.18
N GLY A 244 29.36 -12.25 8.94
CA GLY A 244 30.62 -12.87 8.50
C GLY A 244 30.58 -14.40 8.48
N GLN A 245 29.39 -14.99 8.46
CA GLN A 245 29.16 -16.45 8.52
C GLN A 245 29.11 -17.06 7.11
N VAL A 246 30.16 -16.80 6.34
CA VAL A 246 30.30 -17.22 4.94
C VAL A 246 31.77 -17.54 4.67
N ARG A 247 32.05 -18.68 4.02
CA ARG A 247 33.41 -19.02 3.58
C ARG A 247 33.77 -18.22 2.34
N ASP A 248 35.07 -18.00 2.09
CA ASP A 248 35.51 -17.24 0.91
C ASP A 248 34.96 -17.85 -0.39
N GLU A 249 34.93 -19.19 -0.48
CA GLU A 249 34.42 -19.92 -1.63
C GLU A 249 32.88 -19.84 -1.81
N GLU A 250 32.13 -19.45 -0.78
CA GLU A 250 30.66 -19.32 -0.79
C GLU A 250 30.22 -17.87 -1.08
N ARG A 251 31.15 -16.92 -0.94
CA ARG A 251 30.89 -15.49 -0.84
C ARG A 251 30.10 -14.91 -2.01
N ILE A 252 30.46 -15.25 -3.25
CA ILE A 252 29.76 -14.75 -4.43
C ILE A 252 28.37 -15.38 -4.59
N GLY A 253 28.23 -16.69 -4.33
CA GLY A 253 26.94 -17.37 -4.40
C GLY A 253 25.90 -16.81 -3.42
N LEU A 254 26.33 -16.55 -2.18
CA LEU A 254 25.49 -15.92 -1.16
C LEU A 254 25.09 -14.49 -1.55
N PHE A 255 26.04 -13.70 -2.06
CA PHE A 255 25.79 -12.33 -2.51
C PHE A 255 24.85 -12.27 -3.72
N LEU A 256 24.97 -13.21 -4.67
CA LEU A 256 24.05 -13.31 -5.80
C LEU A 256 22.62 -13.67 -5.36
N SER A 257 22.46 -14.53 -4.33
CA SER A 257 21.14 -14.79 -3.75
C SER A 257 20.54 -13.55 -3.07
N LEU A 258 21.34 -12.75 -2.35
CA LEU A 258 20.89 -11.44 -1.87
C LEU A 258 20.46 -10.52 -3.01
N TRP A 259 21.31 -10.38 -4.03
CA TRP A 259 21.10 -9.47 -5.16
C TRP A 259 19.84 -9.85 -5.95
N MET A 260 19.62 -11.14 -6.19
CA MET A 260 18.45 -11.63 -6.92
C MET A 260 17.15 -11.37 -6.16
N GLY A 261 17.17 -11.40 -4.82
CA GLY A 261 16.00 -11.01 -4.02
C GLY A 261 15.57 -9.58 -4.26
N ILE A 262 16.52 -8.69 -4.53
CA ILE A 262 16.24 -7.30 -4.90
C ILE A 262 15.76 -7.23 -6.35
N ALA A 263 16.53 -7.79 -7.28
CA ALA A 263 16.27 -7.64 -8.71
C ALA A 263 15.00 -8.33 -9.22
N GLN A 264 14.46 -9.32 -8.48
CA GLN A 264 13.26 -10.07 -8.87
C GLN A 264 11.96 -9.54 -8.22
N THR A 265 12.04 -8.72 -7.17
CA THR A 265 10.84 -8.21 -6.47
C THR A 265 10.38 -6.88 -7.04
N TYR A 266 9.60 -6.93 -8.13
CA TYR A 266 9.06 -5.73 -8.80
C TYR A 266 8.22 -4.83 -7.88
N GLY A 267 7.43 -5.42 -6.97
CA GLY A 267 6.57 -4.69 -6.04
C GLY A 267 7.30 -4.01 -4.86
N GLY A 268 8.61 -4.20 -4.73
CA GLY A 268 9.37 -3.79 -3.55
C GLY A 268 9.26 -4.76 -2.38
N LEU A 269 10.40 -5.11 -1.76
CA LEU A 269 10.40 -5.83 -0.49
C LEU A 269 10.02 -4.86 0.65
N PRO A 270 9.21 -5.29 1.64
CA PRO A 270 8.97 -4.51 2.84
C PRO A 270 10.25 -4.20 3.62
N PRO A 271 10.30 -3.12 4.42
CA PRO A 271 11.50 -2.76 5.17
C PRO A 271 11.95 -3.76 6.25
N SER A 272 11.05 -4.65 6.70
CA SER A 272 11.34 -5.83 7.53
C SER A 272 12.28 -6.83 6.85
N TYR A 273 12.37 -6.77 5.52
CA TYR A 273 13.39 -7.44 4.71
C TYR A 273 14.47 -6.43 4.28
N ALA A 274 14.09 -5.30 3.65
CA ALA A 274 15.01 -4.45 2.90
C ALA A 274 16.20 -3.91 3.72
N ARG A 275 16.01 -3.56 5.00
CA ARG A 275 17.07 -2.99 5.88
C ARG A 275 18.34 -3.81 5.91
N ASP A 276 18.23 -5.13 6.16
CA ASP A 276 19.39 -6.02 6.25
C ASP A 276 20.05 -6.20 4.88
N LEU A 277 19.26 -6.20 3.79
CA LEU A 277 19.79 -6.27 2.43
C LEU A 277 20.58 -4.99 2.08
N VAL A 278 20.05 -3.80 2.39
CA VAL A 278 20.74 -2.52 2.19
C VAL A 278 22.02 -2.45 3.01
N ALA A 279 21.96 -2.78 4.30
CA ALA A 279 23.15 -2.82 5.16
C ALA A 279 24.23 -3.78 4.62
N ALA A 280 23.85 -4.92 4.06
CA ALA A 280 24.79 -5.84 3.42
C ALA A 280 25.41 -5.25 2.14
N LEU A 281 24.62 -4.56 1.29
CA LEU A 281 25.14 -3.84 0.12
C LEU A 281 26.15 -2.75 0.53
N ASP A 282 25.93 -2.07 1.65
CA ASP A 282 26.79 -0.97 2.15
C ASP A 282 28.13 -1.43 2.71
N THR A 283 28.33 -2.74 2.87
CA THR A 283 29.67 -3.32 3.08
C THR A 283 30.50 -3.45 1.79
N ILE A 284 29.90 -3.27 0.60
CA ILE A 284 30.58 -3.36 -0.70
C ILE A 284 31.17 -2.00 -1.08
N GLY A 285 32.49 -1.96 -1.28
CA GLY A 285 33.19 -0.76 -1.76
C GLY A 285 32.73 -0.35 -3.18
N PRO A 286 32.17 0.86 -3.37
CA PRO A 286 31.54 1.25 -4.64
C PRO A 286 32.54 1.58 -5.77
N ASP A 287 33.79 1.89 -5.41
CA ASP A 287 34.82 2.44 -6.30
C ASP A 287 35.82 1.39 -6.83
N ALA A 288 35.51 0.10 -6.69
CA ALA A 288 36.35 -0.97 -7.21
C ALA A 288 36.37 -0.96 -8.74
N SER A 289 37.57 -0.88 -9.33
CA SER A 289 37.80 -0.97 -10.78
C SER A 289 38.70 -2.17 -11.12
N CYS A 290 38.56 -2.69 -12.34
CA CYS A 290 39.39 -3.77 -12.87
C CYS A 290 39.62 -3.58 -14.37
N GLU A 291 40.62 -4.29 -14.91
CA GLU A 291 40.93 -4.28 -16.36
C GLU A 291 40.10 -5.28 -17.18
N HIS A 292 39.23 -6.07 -16.54
CA HIS A 292 38.36 -7.03 -17.25
C HIS A 292 37.39 -6.28 -18.18
N PRO A 293 37.22 -6.73 -19.44
CA PRO A 293 36.33 -6.06 -20.39
C PRO A 293 34.85 -6.24 -20.08
N GLN A 294 34.47 -7.28 -19.32
CA GLN A 294 33.10 -7.59 -18.93
C GLN A 294 33.09 -8.51 -17.69
N HIS A 295 32.06 -8.40 -16.84
CA HIS A 295 31.82 -9.32 -15.74
C HIS A 295 30.76 -10.38 -16.08
N PRO A 296 30.73 -11.53 -15.38
CA PRO A 296 29.85 -12.63 -15.75
C PRO A 296 28.35 -12.30 -15.72
N TRP A 297 27.92 -11.42 -14.81
CA TRP A 297 26.50 -11.02 -14.72
C TRP A 297 26.06 -10.09 -15.85
N SER A 298 26.93 -9.19 -16.29
CA SER A 298 26.70 -8.27 -17.42
C SER A 298 26.86 -8.96 -18.79
N ALA A 299 27.56 -10.09 -18.84
CA ALA A 299 27.64 -10.97 -20.02
C ALA A 299 26.44 -11.89 -20.19
N THR A 300 25.67 -12.15 -19.13
CA THR A 300 24.49 -13.02 -19.15
C THR A 300 23.19 -12.22 -19.17
N THR A 301 22.46 -12.27 -20.29
CA THR A 301 21.19 -11.53 -20.45
C THR A 301 19.95 -12.33 -20.03
N HIS A 302 20.06 -13.65 -19.89
CA HIS A 302 18.95 -14.54 -19.55
C HIS A 302 19.08 -15.10 -18.13
N VAL A 303 17.96 -15.11 -17.38
CA VAL A 303 17.89 -15.61 -15.99
C VAL A 303 18.33 -17.07 -15.89
N GLN A 304 17.93 -17.91 -16.85
CA GLN A 304 18.30 -19.32 -16.88
C GLN A 304 19.82 -19.52 -17.01
N SER A 305 20.49 -18.76 -17.88
CA SER A 305 21.95 -18.83 -18.07
C SER A 305 22.74 -18.34 -16.84
N ARG A 306 22.17 -17.43 -16.05
CA ARG A 306 22.76 -16.99 -14.77
C ARG A 306 22.73 -18.11 -13.73
N TYR A 307 21.57 -18.74 -13.57
CA TYR A 307 21.41 -19.91 -12.71
C TYR A 307 22.36 -21.05 -13.13
N GLU A 308 22.41 -21.38 -14.42
CA GLU A 308 23.30 -22.40 -14.98
C GLU A 308 24.78 -22.13 -14.69
N ALA A 309 25.24 -20.87 -14.83
CA ALA A 309 26.61 -20.51 -14.54
C ALA A 309 26.96 -20.59 -13.04
N VAL A 310 26.03 -20.22 -12.14
CA VAL A 310 26.24 -20.39 -10.69
C VAL A 310 26.26 -21.87 -10.31
N VAL A 311 25.36 -22.69 -10.86
CA VAL A 311 25.36 -24.13 -10.58
C VAL A 311 26.65 -24.80 -11.04
N HIS A 312 27.15 -24.47 -12.23
CA HIS A 312 28.45 -24.95 -12.71
C HIS A 312 29.62 -24.53 -11.80
N LEU A 313 29.58 -23.33 -11.21
CA LEU A 313 30.62 -22.85 -10.28
C LEU A 313 30.64 -23.63 -8.95
N TYR A 314 29.48 -24.15 -8.50
CA TYR A 314 29.32 -24.75 -7.18
C TYR A 314 29.10 -26.27 -7.17
N ALA A 315 28.67 -26.87 -8.27
CA ALA A 315 28.45 -28.31 -8.42
C ALA A 315 28.72 -28.80 -9.87
N PRO A 316 29.93 -28.60 -10.42
CA PRO A 316 30.22 -28.97 -11.82
C PRO A 316 30.12 -30.48 -12.09
N GLU A 317 30.33 -31.33 -11.08
CA GLU A 317 30.24 -32.79 -11.22
C GLU A 317 28.79 -33.30 -11.23
N ASP A 318 27.87 -32.63 -10.52
CA ASP A 318 26.44 -32.97 -10.52
C ASP A 318 25.70 -32.42 -11.76
N TYR A 319 26.28 -31.41 -12.43
CA TYR A 319 25.71 -30.72 -13.59
C TYR A 319 26.69 -30.65 -14.78
N PRO A 320 27.22 -31.79 -15.27
CA PRO A 320 28.30 -31.82 -16.26
C PRO A 320 27.88 -31.36 -17.66
N ASP A 321 26.58 -31.45 -17.98
CA ASP A 321 26.01 -31.07 -19.28
C ASP A 321 25.61 -29.58 -19.36
N THR A 322 25.82 -28.80 -18.30
CA THR A 322 25.43 -27.38 -18.25
C THR A 322 26.36 -26.50 -19.11
N PRO A 323 25.87 -25.88 -20.20
CA PRO A 323 26.72 -25.17 -21.15
C PRO A 323 27.05 -23.77 -20.64
N VAL A 324 28.20 -23.63 -19.97
CA VAL A 324 28.72 -22.33 -19.53
C VAL A 324 29.78 -21.83 -20.52
N PRO A 325 29.58 -20.66 -21.17
CA PRO A 325 30.62 -19.97 -21.94
C PRO A 325 31.93 -19.87 -21.15
N VAL A 326 33.08 -20.05 -21.79
CA VAL A 326 34.37 -20.16 -21.09
C VAL A 326 34.77 -18.86 -20.38
N GLU A 327 34.27 -17.74 -20.89
CA GLU A 327 34.37 -16.40 -20.32
C GLU A 327 33.59 -16.26 -19.00
N LEU A 328 32.69 -17.20 -18.70
CA LEU A 328 31.86 -17.27 -17.49
C LEU A 328 32.24 -18.43 -16.57
N SER A 329 33.15 -19.33 -16.98
CA SER A 329 33.62 -20.42 -16.10
C SER A 329 34.76 -20.01 -15.16
N ALA A 330 35.42 -18.88 -15.43
CA ALA A 330 36.56 -18.41 -14.63
C ALA A 330 36.11 -17.77 -13.30
N ARG A 331 36.33 -18.49 -12.19
CA ARG A 331 36.00 -18.07 -10.81
C ARG A 331 36.51 -16.67 -10.44
N GLU A 332 37.71 -16.31 -10.90
CA GLU A 332 38.35 -15.00 -10.67
C GLU A 332 37.50 -13.81 -11.19
N LEU A 333 36.72 -14.01 -12.26
CA LEU A 333 35.83 -12.99 -12.80
C LEU A 333 34.55 -12.82 -11.96
N TRP A 334 34.07 -13.90 -11.34
CA TRP A 334 32.93 -13.87 -10.42
C TRP A 334 33.28 -13.17 -9.11
N GLU A 335 34.48 -13.44 -8.59
CA GLU A 335 34.98 -12.93 -7.31
C GLU A 335 35.64 -11.54 -7.41
N CYS A 336 35.70 -10.97 -8.62
CA CYS A 336 36.26 -9.64 -8.87
C CYS A 336 35.56 -8.56 -8.03
N PRO A 337 36.27 -7.73 -7.24
CA PRO A 337 35.65 -6.67 -6.43
C PRO A 337 34.81 -5.66 -7.24
N ALA A 338 35.20 -5.39 -8.50
CA ALA A 338 34.45 -4.51 -9.39
C ALA A 338 33.09 -5.11 -9.81
N HIS A 339 32.98 -6.44 -9.88
CA HIS A 339 31.73 -7.15 -10.16
C HIS A 339 30.74 -7.00 -8.99
N TYR A 340 31.21 -7.16 -7.75
CA TYR A 340 30.40 -6.87 -6.56
C TYR A 340 29.93 -5.41 -6.54
N ALA A 341 30.80 -4.45 -6.87
CA ALA A 341 30.46 -3.03 -6.91
C ALA A 341 29.42 -2.70 -7.99
N GLU A 342 29.51 -3.31 -9.18
CA GLU A 342 28.52 -3.19 -10.26
C GLU A 342 27.14 -3.70 -9.83
N LEU A 343 27.10 -4.94 -9.31
CA LEU A 343 25.88 -5.57 -8.79
C LEU A 343 25.26 -4.74 -7.66
N ALA A 344 26.07 -4.29 -6.70
CA ALA A 344 25.61 -3.51 -5.56
C ALA A 344 25.11 -2.11 -5.95
N ARG A 345 25.57 -1.55 -7.07
CA ARG A 345 25.04 -0.29 -7.62
C ARG A 345 23.65 -0.50 -8.20
N GLY A 346 23.48 -1.49 -9.08
CA GLY A 346 22.17 -1.82 -9.67
C GLY A 346 21.13 -2.22 -8.62
N ALA A 347 21.54 -2.93 -7.55
CA ALA A 347 20.65 -3.25 -6.45
C ALA A 347 20.19 -2.00 -5.66
N ARG A 348 21.08 -1.02 -5.43
CA ARG A 348 20.71 0.26 -4.80
C ARG A 348 19.76 1.09 -5.64
N GLU A 349 19.95 1.11 -6.97
CA GLU A 349 19.03 1.78 -7.91
C GLU A 349 17.61 1.20 -7.81
N VAL A 350 17.47 -0.14 -7.72
CA VAL A 350 16.18 -0.81 -7.51
C VAL A 350 15.57 -0.46 -6.15
N VAL A 351 16.35 -0.46 -5.06
CA VAL A 351 15.85 -0.06 -3.73
C VAL A 351 15.43 1.42 -3.70
N GLN A 352 16.15 2.32 -4.39
CA GLN A 352 15.74 3.72 -4.53
C GLN A 352 14.42 3.86 -5.32
N GLN A 353 14.21 3.04 -6.35
CA GLN A 353 12.93 2.99 -7.06
C GLN A 353 11.81 2.52 -6.13
N TRP A 354 12.04 1.50 -5.28
CA TRP A 354 11.05 1.07 -4.28
C TRP A 354 10.72 2.18 -3.27
N ARG A 355 11.73 2.87 -2.74
CA ARG A 355 11.57 4.06 -1.86
C ARG A 355 10.70 5.13 -2.51
N HIS A 356 10.91 5.40 -3.80
CA HIS A 356 10.09 6.36 -4.54
C HIS A 356 8.63 5.89 -4.74
N MET A 357 8.41 4.61 -5.04
CA MET A 357 7.06 4.06 -5.28
C MET A 357 6.24 3.83 -4.00
N ARG A 358 6.89 3.51 -2.88
CA ARG A 358 6.24 3.11 -1.61
C ARG A 358 6.29 4.20 -0.52
N GLY A 359 7.04 5.27 -0.73
CA GLY A 359 7.25 6.33 0.27
C GLY A 359 8.05 5.86 1.49
N GLY A 360 7.95 6.62 2.59
CA GLY A 360 8.72 6.40 3.81
C GLY A 360 9.92 7.33 3.97
N GLU A 361 10.34 7.51 5.22
CA GLU A 361 11.54 8.28 5.59
C GLU A 361 12.80 7.41 5.43
N GLU A 362 14.01 8.00 5.44
CA GLU A 362 15.24 7.19 5.28
C GLU A 362 15.40 6.14 6.40
N ASP A 363 15.04 6.50 7.63
CA ASP A 363 15.01 5.62 8.81
C ASP A 363 13.90 4.53 8.77
N ASP A 364 13.05 4.54 7.74
CA ASP A 364 12.05 3.49 7.53
C ASP A 364 12.60 2.26 6.78
N TRP A 365 13.74 2.38 6.07
CA TRP A 365 14.14 1.46 4.97
C TRP A 365 15.44 0.69 5.10
#